data_AF-A0A0K6G3U6-F1
#
_entry.id   AF-A0A0K6G3U6-F1
#
_cell.length_a   1.000
_cell.length_b   1.000
_cell.length_c   1.000
_cell.angle_alpha   90.00
_cell.angle_beta   90.00
_cell.angle_gamma   90.00
#
_symmetry.space_group_name_H-M   'P 1'
#
loop_
_entity.id
_entity.type
_entity.pdbx_description
1 polymer ?
#
loop_
_entity_poly.entity_id
_entity_poly.type
_entity_poly.pdbx_seq_one_letter_code
_entity_poly.pdbx_strand_id
1 'polypeptide(L)'
;MAALGAAHYQFIREIPVNKQYEIRLSIGAWEDKWVYCIAKFVSHTKQKPQVRKNESLKTGADAPLIPSISTPATPLITEVSTPAEFVDPGSQDVTALDTSRVDKGLTSTTAPKPALQTHDVDGALLHCVAVSAICFKHGRITVPPNVVLATSGYSLTETGDQSNWLNAKQLRERGRGAMAEFFRGGWKTEENKFWEIGPKVEAERARRLVELRKLTEGMNGLRV
;
A
#
# COMPACT_ATOMS: atom_id res chain seq x y z
N MET A 1 -2.54 -19.36 -15.54
CA MET A 1 -2.63 -19.41 -14.06
C MET A 1 -1.77 -18.30 -13.49
N ALA A 2 -2.22 -17.61 -12.45
CA ALA A 2 -1.40 -16.66 -11.70
C ALA A 2 -0.89 -17.35 -10.43
N ALA A 3 0.41 -17.25 -10.15
CA ALA A 3 1.02 -17.84 -8.97
C ALA A 3 1.67 -16.74 -8.11
N LEU A 4 1.33 -16.73 -6.82
CA LEU A 4 1.84 -15.77 -5.85
C LEU A 4 3.26 -16.17 -5.42
N GLY A 5 4.22 -15.25 -5.55
CA GLY A 5 5.60 -15.44 -5.09
C GLY A 5 5.88 -14.80 -3.73
N ALA A 6 5.25 -13.67 -3.45
CA ALA A 6 5.36 -12.97 -2.17
C ALA A 6 4.20 -11.99 -1.98
N ALA A 7 3.86 -11.70 -0.72
CA ALA A 7 2.95 -10.62 -0.35
C ALA A 7 3.51 -9.89 0.87
N HIS A 8 3.45 -8.56 0.84
CA HIS A 8 3.87 -7.67 1.91
C HIS A 8 2.69 -6.82 2.35
N TYR A 9 2.52 -6.60 3.65
CA TYR A 9 1.45 -5.81 4.22
C TYR A 9 2.04 -4.75 5.16
N GLN A 10 1.74 -3.49 4.90
CA GLN A 10 1.98 -2.41 5.82
C GLN A 10 0.65 -2.00 6.45
N PHE A 11 0.45 -2.37 7.70
CA PHE A 11 -0.71 -1.95 8.49
C PHE A 11 -0.45 -0.54 9.04
N ILE A 12 -1.44 0.33 8.88
CA ILE A 12 -1.40 1.74 9.28
C ILE A 12 -2.46 2.01 10.35
N ARG A 13 -3.66 1.43 10.17
CA ARG A 13 -4.79 1.58 11.09
C ARG A 13 -5.68 0.34 11.07
N GLU A 14 -6.31 0.06 12.20
CA GLU A 14 -7.32 -0.99 12.32
C GLU A 14 -8.63 -0.59 11.63
N ILE A 15 -9.23 -1.55 10.91
CA ILE A 15 -10.60 -1.44 10.40
C ILE A 15 -11.52 -2.04 11.45
N PRO A 16 -12.44 -1.25 12.07
CA PRO A 16 -13.33 -1.81 13.08
C PRO A 16 -14.26 -2.87 12.49
N VAL A 17 -14.62 -3.86 13.30
CA VAL A 17 -15.54 -4.94 12.92
C VAL A 17 -16.84 -4.37 12.36
N ASN A 18 -17.34 -4.99 11.29
CA ASN A 18 -18.57 -4.59 10.58
C ASN A 18 -18.55 -3.18 9.97
N LYS A 19 -17.37 -2.57 9.77
CA LYS A 19 -17.25 -1.34 8.98
C LYS A 19 -17.07 -1.63 7.50
N GLN A 20 -17.70 -0.79 6.67
CA GLN A 20 -17.50 -0.82 5.24
C GLN A 20 -16.14 -0.22 4.88
N TYR A 21 -15.44 -0.90 3.98
CA TYR A 21 -14.18 -0.46 3.41
C TYR A 21 -14.12 -0.86 1.93
N GLU A 22 -13.20 -0.24 1.21
CA GLU A 22 -12.93 -0.46 -0.20
C GLU A 22 -11.50 -1.00 -0.35
N ILE A 23 -11.31 -2.03 -1.18
CA ILE A 23 -9.98 -2.49 -1.58
C ILE A 23 -9.73 -2.01 -3.00
N ARG A 24 -8.77 -1.10 -3.15
CA ARG A 24 -8.32 -0.60 -4.45
C ARG A 24 -7.14 -1.41 -4.94
N LEU A 25 -7.33 -2.17 -6.01
CA LEU A 25 -6.27 -2.92 -6.64
C LEU A 25 -5.74 -2.16 -7.86
N SER A 26 -4.42 -2.03 -7.94
CA SER A 26 -3.75 -1.48 -9.11
C SER A 26 -2.50 -2.28 -9.47
N ILE A 27 -2.09 -2.21 -10.74
CA ILE A 27 -0.80 -2.72 -11.16
C ILE A 27 0.24 -1.63 -10.86
N GLY A 28 1.21 -1.95 -10.01
CA GLY A 28 2.31 -1.06 -9.67
C GLY A 28 3.31 -0.99 -10.83
N ALA A 29 4.02 -2.09 -11.06
CA ALA A 29 4.94 -2.29 -12.18
C ALA A 29 5.11 -3.78 -12.44
N TRP A 30 5.93 -4.14 -13.43
CA TRP A 30 6.34 -5.52 -13.67
C TRP A 30 7.77 -5.60 -14.19
N GLU A 31 8.36 -6.77 -14.03
CA GLU A 31 9.63 -7.22 -14.61
C GLU A 31 9.36 -8.30 -15.66
N ASP A 32 10.40 -9.04 -16.06
CA ASP A 32 10.28 -10.12 -17.04
C ASP A 32 9.41 -11.29 -16.55
N LYS A 33 9.42 -11.54 -15.24
CA LYS A 33 8.74 -12.68 -14.60
C LYS A 33 7.62 -12.27 -13.65
N TRP A 34 7.83 -11.17 -12.92
CA TRP A 34 6.99 -10.76 -11.80
C TRP A 34 6.15 -9.55 -12.18
N VAL A 35 4.86 -9.57 -11.86
CA VAL A 35 4.00 -8.39 -11.80
C VAL A 35 3.75 -8.05 -10.33
N TYR A 36 3.87 -6.77 -10.00
CA TYR A 36 3.63 -6.26 -8.66
C TYR A 36 2.25 -5.60 -8.61
N CYS A 37 1.33 -6.21 -7.88
CA CYS A 37 -0.01 -5.67 -7.63
C CYS A 37 -0.04 -4.95 -6.28
N ILE A 38 -0.62 -3.76 -6.26
CA ILE A 38 -0.77 -2.94 -5.05
C ILE A 38 -2.25 -2.96 -4.66
N ALA A 39 -2.54 -3.39 -3.43
CA ALA A 39 -3.87 -3.30 -2.85
C ALA A 39 -3.87 -2.26 -1.72
N LYS A 40 -4.73 -1.24 -1.83
CA LYS A 40 -4.94 -0.24 -0.78
C LYS A 40 -6.29 -0.49 -0.12
N PHE A 41 -6.29 -0.65 1.19
CA PHE A 41 -7.50 -0.79 1.99
C PHE A 41 -7.90 0.58 2.51
N VAL A 42 -9.03 1.12 2.03
CA VAL A 42 -9.45 2.49 2.32
C VAL A 42 -10.87 2.56 2.86
N SER A 43 -11.19 3.60 3.64
CA SER A 43 -12.57 3.91 4.04
C SER A 43 -12.90 5.38 3.83
N HIS A 44 -14.11 5.65 3.36
CA HIS A 44 -14.59 7.00 3.14
C HIS A 44 -15.28 7.51 4.41
N THR A 45 -14.76 8.60 4.98
CA THR A 45 -15.49 9.29 6.05
C THR A 45 -16.60 10.12 5.39
N LYS A 46 -17.86 9.89 5.80
CA LYS A 46 -18.94 10.79 5.40
C LYS A 46 -18.63 12.14 6.03
N GLN A 47 -18.30 13.14 5.22
CA GLN A 47 -18.21 14.50 5.74
C GLN A 47 -19.57 14.86 6.33
N LYS A 48 -19.62 15.07 7.65
CA LYS A 48 -20.80 15.68 8.27
C LYS A 48 -20.89 17.09 7.68
N PRO A 49 -22.05 17.51 7.15
CA PRO A 49 -22.22 18.90 6.76
C PRO A 49 -21.91 19.78 7.98
N GLN A 50 -20.90 20.64 7.86
CA GLN A 50 -20.67 21.66 8.87
C GLN A 50 -21.89 22.57 8.88
N VAL A 51 -22.76 22.38 9.87
CA VAL A 51 -23.74 23.39 10.24
C VAL A 51 -22.93 24.61 10.64
N ARG A 52 -22.89 25.63 9.77
CA ARG A 52 -22.37 26.96 10.10
C ARG A 52 -23.23 27.47 11.26
N LYS A 53 -22.67 27.45 12.47
CA LYS A 53 -23.27 28.07 13.64
C LYS A 53 -23.11 29.58 13.45
N ASN A 54 -24.12 30.23 12.88
CA ASN A 54 -24.21 31.68 12.93
C ASN A 54 -24.41 32.07 14.40
N GLU A 55 -23.41 32.71 14.99
CA GLU A 55 -23.50 33.36 16.29
C GLU A 55 -24.57 34.46 16.20
N SER A 56 -25.63 34.33 16.99
CA SER A 56 -26.43 35.48 17.41
C SER A 56 -26.33 35.60 18.93
N LEU A 57 -25.82 36.75 19.36
CA LEU A 57 -25.84 37.23 20.73
C LEU A 57 -27.30 37.32 21.21
N LYS A 58 -27.67 36.62 22.30
CA LYS A 58 -28.58 37.14 23.34
C LYS A 58 -28.31 36.53 24.72
N THR A 59 -28.27 37.45 25.67
CA THR A 59 -28.13 37.42 27.12
C THR A 59 -29.23 36.62 27.84
N GLY A 60 -28.90 36.02 29.00
CA GLY A 60 -29.88 35.73 30.07
C GLY A 60 -29.75 34.35 30.72
N ALA A 61 -29.48 34.32 32.02
CA ALA A 61 -29.20 33.16 32.86
C ALA A 61 -30.43 32.28 33.16
N ASP A 62 -30.23 30.95 33.24
CA ASP A 62 -30.30 30.18 34.50
C ASP A 62 -29.94 28.69 34.25
N ALA A 63 -29.12 28.11 35.12
CA ALA A 63 -28.70 26.70 35.09
C ALA A 63 -29.64 25.82 35.95
N PRO A 64 -29.69 24.49 35.75
CA PRO A 64 -28.70 23.65 36.43
C PRO A 64 -28.21 22.38 35.67
N LEU A 65 -26.91 22.11 35.86
CA LEU A 65 -26.27 20.83 36.17
C LEU A 65 -26.66 19.55 35.38
N ILE A 66 -25.94 19.31 34.27
CA ILE A 66 -25.52 17.96 33.87
C ILE A 66 -24.03 18.05 33.45
N PRO A 67 -23.10 17.30 34.06
CA PRO A 67 -21.70 17.33 33.66
C PRO A 67 -21.52 16.63 32.30
N SER A 68 -21.00 17.40 31.34
CA SER A 68 -20.53 16.89 30.05
C SER A 68 -19.42 15.86 30.26
N ILE A 69 -19.65 14.63 29.81
CA ILE A 69 -18.59 13.64 29.62
C ILE A 69 -17.73 14.12 28.44
N SER A 70 -16.67 14.84 28.79
CA SER A 70 -15.51 15.09 27.94
C SER A 70 -14.62 13.86 28.02
N THR A 71 -14.47 13.11 26.94
CA THR A 71 -13.36 12.15 26.82
C THR A 71 -12.12 12.93 26.37
N PRO A 72 -11.04 12.97 27.17
CA PRO A 72 -9.80 13.64 26.81
C PRO A 72 -9.09 12.88 25.67
N ALA A 73 -8.60 13.63 24.70
CA ALA A 73 -7.52 13.17 23.83
C ALA A 73 -6.26 13.07 24.69
N THR A 74 -5.76 11.86 24.91
CA THR A 74 -4.46 11.63 25.54
C THR A 74 -3.47 11.13 24.48
N PRO A 75 -2.29 11.78 24.36
CA PRO A 75 -1.19 11.29 23.54
C PRO A 75 -0.61 10.02 24.16
N LEU A 76 -0.42 8.98 23.35
CA LEU A 76 0.15 7.71 23.80
C LEU A 76 1.68 7.82 23.90
N ILE A 77 2.18 8.30 25.05
CA ILE A 77 3.51 7.94 25.55
C ILE A 77 3.33 6.57 26.22
N THR A 78 4.01 5.55 25.69
CA THR A 78 3.96 4.18 26.22
C THR A 78 5.24 3.92 27.00
N GLU A 79 5.21 4.20 28.29
CA GLU A 79 6.03 3.58 29.34
C GLU A 79 5.08 3.54 30.57
N VAL A 80 4.91 2.52 31.39
CA VAL A 80 5.76 1.43 31.89
C VAL A 80 4.85 0.25 32.29
N SER A 81 5.37 -0.96 32.17
CA SER A 81 4.76 -2.21 32.64
C SER A 81 4.67 -2.34 34.17
N THR A 82 3.76 -3.22 34.61
CA THR A 82 3.79 -4.05 35.85
C THR A 82 3.08 -3.52 37.11
N PRO A 83 2.46 -4.45 37.87
CA PRO A 83 2.84 -4.55 39.28
C PRO A 83 3.06 -6.00 39.79
N ALA A 84 4.09 -6.10 40.67
CA ALA A 84 4.30 -6.98 41.84
C ALA A 84 4.29 -8.52 41.65
N GLU A 85 5.15 -9.35 42.28
CA GLU A 85 6.08 -9.21 43.41
C GLU A 85 6.97 -10.47 43.44
N PHE A 86 8.24 -10.38 43.87
CA PHE A 86 8.89 -11.28 44.83
C PHE A 86 10.27 -10.68 45.21
N VAL A 87 10.49 -10.61 46.52
CA VAL A 87 11.60 -9.97 47.24
C VAL A 87 12.77 -10.94 47.41
N ASP A 88 14.01 -10.46 47.28
CA ASP A 88 15.12 -10.82 48.20
C ASP A 88 16.28 -9.78 48.15
N PRO A 89 17.05 -9.57 49.25
CA PRO A 89 17.83 -8.36 49.51
C PRO A 89 19.33 -8.51 49.23
N GLY A 90 20.03 -7.39 48.97
CA GLY A 90 21.49 -7.36 49.04
C GLY A 90 22.18 -6.08 48.55
N SER A 91 22.60 -5.26 49.51
CA SER A 91 23.73 -4.28 49.50
C SER A 91 23.75 -3.08 48.53
N GLN A 92 23.46 -1.92 49.12
CA GLN A 92 24.17 -0.62 49.11
C GLN A 92 25.25 -0.35 48.03
N ASP A 93 25.10 0.76 47.29
CA ASP A 93 25.94 1.97 47.50
C ASP A 93 25.29 3.21 46.85
N VAL A 94 25.51 4.39 47.45
CA VAL A 94 24.84 5.66 47.16
C VAL A 94 25.79 6.57 46.38
N THR A 95 25.53 6.79 45.09
CA THR A 95 26.07 7.95 44.36
C THR A 95 24.95 8.67 43.62
N ALA A 96 24.66 9.88 44.08
CA ALA A 96 23.70 10.79 43.46
C ALA A 96 24.16 11.17 42.05
N LEU A 97 23.39 10.75 41.04
CA LEU A 97 23.64 11.10 39.64
C LEU A 97 22.85 12.37 39.30
N ASP A 98 23.57 13.48 39.13
CA ASP A 98 23.07 14.77 38.68
C ASP A 98 22.52 14.66 37.25
N THR A 99 21.19 14.76 37.10
CA THR A 99 20.47 14.61 35.82
C THR A 99 20.42 15.89 34.98
N SER A 100 21.24 16.90 35.25
CA SER A 100 21.12 18.21 34.57
C SER A 100 21.83 18.34 33.22
N ARG A 101 22.34 17.27 32.58
CA ARG A 101 23.28 17.42 31.44
C ARG A 101 23.20 16.43 30.26
N VAL A 102 22.01 16.13 29.74
CA VAL A 102 21.93 15.43 28.43
C VAL A 102 20.88 15.95 27.43
N ASP A 103 20.34 17.17 27.60
CA ASP A 103 19.38 17.76 26.65
C ASP A 103 19.99 18.75 25.64
N LYS A 104 21.29 18.64 25.34
CA LYS A 104 21.94 19.43 24.29
C LYS A 104 22.80 18.56 23.38
N GLY A 105 22.16 17.67 22.63
CA GLY A 105 22.84 16.81 21.66
C GLY A 105 22.01 16.36 20.47
N LEU A 106 20.73 16.74 20.36
CA LEU A 106 19.89 16.39 19.21
C LEU A 106 19.52 17.64 18.39
N THR A 107 20.54 18.40 17.99
CA THR A 107 20.41 19.36 16.89
C THR A 107 20.22 18.59 15.59
N SER A 108 18.95 18.43 15.20
CA SER A 108 18.43 18.53 13.83
C SER A 108 19.48 18.49 12.69
N THR A 109 20.00 17.31 12.38
CA THR A 109 20.70 17.01 11.11
C THR A 109 20.30 15.65 10.55
N THR A 110 19.07 15.22 10.77
CA THR A 110 18.47 14.09 10.05
C THR A 110 17.38 14.65 9.15
N ALA A 111 17.48 14.35 7.85
CA ALA A 111 16.42 14.64 6.89
C ALA A 111 15.06 14.23 7.48
N PRO A 112 14.00 15.04 7.34
CA PRO A 112 12.71 14.73 7.93
C PRO A 112 12.28 13.34 7.48
N LYS A 113 12.09 12.42 8.45
CA LYS A 113 11.50 11.11 8.19
C LYS A 113 10.19 11.36 7.43
N PRO A 114 9.98 10.74 6.25
CA PRO A 114 8.75 10.93 5.51
C PRO A 114 7.58 10.51 6.43
N ALA A 115 6.68 11.45 6.69
CA ALA A 115 5.49 11.19 7.47
C ALA A 115 4.71 10.05 6.81
N LEU A 116 4.30 9.05 7.59
CA LEU A 116 3.51 7.93 7.09
C LEU A 116 2.22 8.47 6.45
N GLN A 117 2.01 8.15 5.16
CA GLN A 117 0.82 8.58 4.45
C GLN A 117 -0.42 7.91 5.06
N THR A 118 -1.32 8.70 5.63
CA THR A 118 -2.54 8.22 6.31
C THR A 118 -3.80 8.30 5.45
N HIS A 119 -3.74 8.99 4.31
CA HIS A 119 -4.86 9.19 3.41
C HIS A 119 -4.42 8.94 1.96
N ASP A 120 -5.31 8.36 1.15
CA ASP A 120 -5.09 8.21 -0.29
C ASP A 120 -5.33 9.54 -1.03
N VAL A 121 -5.09 9.58 -2.34
CA VAL A 121 -5.14 10.80 -3.17
C VAL A 121 -6.48 11.53 -3.15
N ASP A 122 -7.58 10.82 -2.88
CA ASP A 122 -8.93 11.35 -2.80
C ASP A 122 -9.36 11.70 -1.36
N GLY A 123 -8.44 11.61 -0.40
CA GLY A 123 -8.72 11.83 1.01
C GLY A 123 -9.38 10.65 1.73
N ALA A 124 -9.51 9.48 1.06
CA ALA A 124 -9.97 8.28 1.73
C ALA A 124 -8.94 7.85 2.81
N LEU A 125 -9.43 7.43 3.97
CA LEU A 125 -8.57 7.00 5.07
C LEU A 125 -7.90 5.67 4.73
N LEU A 126 -6.57 5.62 4.77
CA LEU A 126 -5.78 4.45 4.41
C LEU A 126 -5.49 3.58 5.64
N HIS A 127 -5.88 2.30 5.57
CA HIS A 127 -5.73 1.34 6.66
C HIS A 127 -4.55 0.39 6.46
N CYS A 128 -4.37 -0.09 5.23
CA CYS A 128 -3.32 -1.03 4.88
C CYS A 128 -2.92 -0.84 3.42
N VAL A 129 -1.61 -0.95 3.15
CA VAL A 129 -1.09 -1.11 1.78
C VAL A 129 -0.47 -2.49 1.70
N ALA A 130 -0.94 -3.28 0.74
CA ALA A 130 -0.38 -4.58 0.43
C ALA A 130 0.26 -4.58 -0.95
N VAL A 131 1.42 -5.22 -1.08
CA VAL A 131 2.11 -5.41 -2.36
C VAL A 131 2.31 -6.89 -2.58
N SER A 132 1.79 -7.41 -3.69
CA SER A 132 1.87 -8.82 -4.06
C SER A 132 2.69 -9.00 -5.32
N ALA A 133 3.75 -9.81 -5.24
CA ALA A 133 4.53 -10.24 -6.39
C ALA A 133 3.92 -11.53 -6.98
N ILE A 134 3.43 -11.45 -8.21
CA ILE A 134 2.71 -12.53 -8.90
C ILE A 134 3.46 -12.88 -10.18
N CYS A 135 3.49 -14.15 -10.56
CA CYS A 135 3.99 -14.59 -11.86
C CYS A 135 2.88 -15.29 -12.65
N PHE A 136 2.90 -15.14 -13.97
CA PHE A 136 1.96 -15.83 -14.84
C PHE A 136 2.55 -17.14 -15.36
N LYS A 137 1.76 -18.20 -15.29
CA LYS A 137 2.14 -19.58 -15.60
C LYS A 137 1.21 -20.21 -16.63
N HIS A 138 1.83 -20.91 -17.58
CA HIS A 138 1.17 -21.86 -18.48
C HIS A 138 1.90 -23.21 -18.38
N GLY A 139 1.36 -24.14 -17.60
CA GLY A 139 2.10 -25.34 -17.19
C GLY A 139 3.35 -24.96 -16.38
N ARG A 140 4.53 -25.48 -16.77
CA ARG A 140 5.82 -25.11 -16.15
C ARG A 140 6.46 -23.87 -16.77
N ILE A 141 5.83 -23.25 -17.78
CA ILE A 141 6.35 -22.09 -18.50
C ILE A 141 5.91 -20.81 -17.77
N THR A 142 6.84 -19.88 -17.57
CA THR A 142 6.55 -18.52 -17.14
C THR A 142 6.22 -17.68 -18.37
N VAL A 143 5.08 -17.01 -18.35
CA VAL A 143 4.67 -16.07 -19.41
C VAL A 143 4.95 -14.64 -18.92
N PRO A 144 5.63 -13.79 -19.72
CA PRO A 144 5.90 -12.42 -19.35
C PRO A 144 4.63 -11.60 -19.07
N PRO A 145 4.62 -10.68 -18.08
CA PRO A 145 3.46 -9.86 -17.76
C PRO A 145 2.91 -9.04 -18.92
N ASN A 146 3.75 -8.40 -19.74
CA ASN A 146 3.31 -7.62 -20.90
C ASN A 146 2.53 -8.49 -21.91
N VAL A 147 2.98 -9.72 -22.16
CA VAL A 147 2.28 -10.66 -23.04
C VAL A 147 0.90 -11.02 -22.49
N VAL A 148 0.79 -11.28 -21.18
CA VAL A 148 -0.49 -11.60 -20.53
C VAL A 148 -1.44 -10.40 -20.50
N LEU A 149 -0.92 -9.20 -20.24
CA LEU A 149 -1.71 -7.98 -20.21
C LEU A 149 -2.25 -7.64 -21.61
N ALA A 150 -1.39 -7.69 -22.64
CA ALA A 150 -1.81 -7.45 -24.01
C ALA A 150 -2.87 -8.44 -24.48
N THR A 151 -2.70 -9.74 -24.19
CA THR A 151 -3.69 -10.78 -24.52
C THR A 151 -4.98 -10.70 -23.72
N SER A 152 -4.98 -9.96 -22.61
CA SER A 152 -6.19 -9.59 -21.85
C SER A 152 -6.88 -8.35 -22.42
N GLY A 153 -6.29 -7.71 -23.44
CA GLY A 153 -6.81 -6.52 -24.09
C GLY A 153 -6.33 -5.21 -23.49
N TYR A 154 -5.40 -5.22 -22.53
CA TYR A 154 -4.82 -3.99 -22.02
C TYR A 154 -3.92 -3.35 -23.08
N SER A 155 -4.12 -2.06 -23.32
CA SER A 155 -3.19 -1.26 -24.11
C SER A 155 -1.86 -1.11 -23.37
N LEU A 156 -0.76 -1.29 -24.12
CA LEU A 156 0.60 -1.08 -23.62
C LEU A 156 1.29 0.10 -24.33
N THR A 157 0.57 0.85 -25.14
CA THR A 157 1.09 1.95 -25.99
C THR A 157 0.64 3.29 -25.43
N GLU A 158 -0.65 3.60 -25.57
CA GLU A 158 -1.29 4.85 -25.15
C GLU A 158 -2.67 4.60 -24.53
N THR A 159 -3.09 5.52 -23.65
CA THR A 159 -4.42 5.48 -23.04
C THR A 159 -5.49 5.66 -24.11
N GLY A 160 -6.45 4.73 -24.15
CA GLY A 160 -7.55 4.75 -25.12
C GLY A 160 -7.29 3.96 -26.40
N ASP A 161 -6.07 3.47 -26.63
CA ASP A 161 -5.79 2.57 -27.74
C ASP A 161 -6.53 1.23 -27.55
N GLN A 162 -7.28 0.81 -28.57
CA GLN A 162 -8.06 -0.42 -28.60
C GLN A 162 -7.39 -1.52 -29.46
N SER A 163 -6.21 -1.24 -30.05
CA SER A 163 -5.48 -2.17 -30.90
C SER A 163 -5.23 -3.52 -30.20
N ASN A 164 -4.79 -3.49 -28.94
CA ASN A 164 -4.56 -4.69 -28.15
C ASN A 164 -5.85 -5.47 -27.86
N TRP A 165 -6.98 -4.80 -27.67
CA TRP A 165 -8.26 -5.49 -27.54
C TRP A 165 -8.61 -6.26 -28.82
N LEU A 166 -8.44 -5.64 -29.99
CA LEU A 166 -8.71 -6.28 -31.28
C LEU A 166 -7.75 -7.45 -31.55
N ASN A 167 -6.44 -7.27 -31.33
CA ASN A 167 -5.44 -8.33 -31.48
C ASN A 167 -5.71 -9.50 -30.52
N ALA A 168 -6.04 -9.19 -29.26
CA ALA A 168 -6.40 -10.21 -28.28
C ALA A 168 -7.69 -10.94 -28.65
N LYS A 169 -8.69 -10.24 -29.20
CA LYS A 169 -9.93 -10.84 -29.69
C LYS A 169 -9.63 -11.80 -30.85
N GLN A 170 -8.87 -11.37 -31.85
CA GLN A 170 -8.47 -12.21 -32.98
C GLN A 170 -7.72 -13.46 -32.50
N LEU A 171 -6.78 -13.32 -31.56
CA LEU A 171 -6.06 -14.46 -30.99
C LEU A 171 -6.99 -15.46 -30.30
N ARG A 172 -8.01 -14.97 -29.57
CA ARG A 172 -9.03 -15.83 -28.94
C ARG A 172 -9.92 -16.52 -29.97
N GLU A 173 -10.25 -15.86 -31.07
CA GLU A 173 -11.05 -16.41 -32.18
C GLU A 173 -10.32 -17.54 -32.92
N ARG A 174 -8.98 -17.53 -32.94
CA ARG A 174 -8.16 -18.68 -33.43
C ARG A 174 -8.35 -19.95 -32.58
N GLY A 175 -8.96 -19.84 -31.40
CA GLY A 175 -9.34 -20.96 -30.55
C GLY A 175 -8.36 -21.26 -29.40
N ARG A 176 -8.77 -22.19 -28.52
CA ARG A 176 -8.00 -22.53 -27.29
C ARG A 176 -6.62 -23.12 -27.57
N GLY A 177 -6.49 -23.90 -28.65
CA GLY A 177 -5.20 -24.48 -29.07
C GLY A 177 -4.20 -23.40 -29.46
N ALA A 178 -4.61 -22.45 -30.29
CA ALA A 178 -3.79 -21.30 -30.67
C ALA A 178 -3.38 -20.45 -29.47
N MET A 179 -4.30 -20.19 -28.53
CA MET A 179 -3.98 -19.50 -27.27
C MET A 179 -2.92 -20.24 -26.44
N ALA A 180 -2.99 -21.58 -26.37
CA ALA A 180 -2.01 -22.38 -25.64
C ALA A 180 -0.63 -22.33 -26.30
N GLU A 181 -0.56 -22.50 -27.61
CA GLU A 181 0.70 -22.39 -28.37
C GLU A 181 1.31 -20.99 -28.30
N PHE A 182 0.47 -19.96 -28.34
CA PHE A 182 0.90 -18.59 -28.12
C PHE A 182 1.61 -18.45 -26.77
N PHE A 183 1.00 -18.91 -25.67
CA PHE A 183 1.61 -18.84 -24.33
C PHE A 183 2.81 -19.77 -24.12
N ARG A 184 2.96 -20.83 -24.92
CA ARG A 184 4.15 -21.70 -24.90
C ARG A 184 5.38 -21.06 -25.55
N GLY A 185 5.21 -19.94 -26.25
CA GLY A 185 6.29 -19.20 -26.88
C GLY A 185 5.98 -18.70 -28.28
N GLY A 186 4.82 -19.04 -28.86
CA GLY A 186 4.41 -18.58 -30.18
C GLY A 186 4.38 -17.06 -30.33
N TRP A 187 4.22 -16.32 -29.24
CA TRP A 187 4.36 -14.86 -29.25
C TRP A 187 5.74 -14.40 -29.77
N LYS A 188 6.83 -15.13 -29.53
CA LYS A 188 8.17 -14.72 -29.99
C LYS A 188 8.30 -14.65 -31.52
N THR A 189 7.46 -15.37 -32.24
CA THR A 189 7.48 -15.49 -33.70
C THR A 189 6.33 -14.73 -34.37
N GLU A 190 5.39 -14.18 -33.61
CA GLU A 190 4.24 -13.48 -34.17
C GLU A 190 4.63 -12.06 -34.61
N GLU A 191 4.27 -11.71 -35.85
CA GLU A 191 4.79 -10.52 -36.54
C GLU A 191 4.27 -9.20 -35.97
N ASN A 192 3.00 -9.17 -35.54
CA ASN A 192 2.33 -7.94 -35.13
C ASN A 192 2.82 -7.38 -33.78
N LYS A 193 3.50 -8.19 -32.96
CA LYS A 193 4.16 -7.80 -31.71
C LYS A 193 3.34 -6.86 -30.81
N PHE A 194 2.03 -7.08 -30.73
CA PHE A 194 1.11 -6.19 -30.03
C PHE A 194 1.31 -6.16 -28.50
N TRP A 195 2.15 -7.02 -27.94
CA TRP A 195 2.57 -7.00 -26.54
C TRP A 195 3.78 -6.10 -26.25
N GLU A 196 4.35 -5.45 -27.27
CA GLU A 196 5.45 -4.50 -27.10
C GLU A 196 4.95 -3.24 -26.39
N ILE A 197 5.80 -2.73 -25.51
CA ILE A 197 5.46 -1.61 -24.63
C ILE A 197 5.85 -0.30 -25.33
N GLY A 198 4.93 0.64 -25.41
CA GLY A 198 5.20 1.98 -25.90
C GLY A 198 6.11 2.77 -24.94
N PRO A 199 6.86 3.76 -25.46
CA PRO A 199 7.91 4.45 -24.68
C PRO A 199 7.39 5.16 -23.42
N LYS A 200 6.16 5.70 -23.47
CA LYS A 200 5.53 6.37 -22.32
C LYS A 200 5.21 5.38 -21.20
N VAL A 201 4.62 4.24 -21.55
CA VAL A 201 4.27 3.18 -20.58
C VAL A 201 5.54 2.56 -20.02
N GLU A 202 6.55 2.36 -20.85
CA GLU A 202 7.83 1.80 -20.43
C GLU A 202 8.56 2.72 -19.45
N ALA A 203 8.59 4.03 -19.71
CA ALA A 203 9.17 5.00 -18.78
C ALA A 203 8.46 5.01 -17.42
N GLU A 204 7.12 4.95 -17.41
CA GLU A 204 6.34 4.89 -16.17
C GLU A 204 6.55 3.58 -15.41
N ARG A 205 6.57 2.45 -16.14
CA ARG A 205 6.85 1.12 -15.58
C ARG A 205 8.23 1.11 -14.93
N ALA A 206 9.26 1.59 -15.62
CA ALA A 206 10.63 1.65 -15.12
C ALA A 206 10.73 2.53 -13.87
N ARG A 207 10.09 3.70 -13.86
CA ARG A 207 10.05 4.61 -12.70
C ARG A 207 9.45 3.92 -11.47
N ARG A 208 8.27 3.32 -11.60
CA ARG A 208 7.59 2.63 -10.48
C ARG A 208 8.32 1.38 -10.01
N LEU A 209 8.98 0.68 -10.93
CA LEU A 209 9.74 -0.52 -10.59
C LEU A 209 10.89 -0.23 -9.63
N VAL A 210 11.56 0.92 -9.76
CA VAL A 210 12.64 1.33 -8.84
C VAL A 210 12.13 1.43 -7.39
N GLU A 211 10.91 1.93 -7.19
CA GLU A 211 10.31 2.04 -5.86
C GLU A 211 9.90 0.67 -5.31
N LEU A 212 9.29 -0.18 -6.15
CA LEU A 212 8.83 -1.51 -5.74
C LEU A 212 10.00 -2.49 -5.48
N ARG A 213 11.14 -2.30 -6.15
CA ARG A 213 12.35 -3.08 -5.89
C ARG A 213 12.88 -2.87 -4.49
N LYS A 214 12.89 -1.63 -3.98
CA LYS A 214 13.33 -1.32 -2.61
C LYS A 214 12.53 -2.12 -1.57
N LEU A 215 11.21 -2.21 -1.76
CA LEU A 215 10.32 -3.03 -0.95
C LEU A 215 10.68 -4.53 -1.03
N THR A 216 10.98 -5.01 -2.24
CA THR A 216 11.23 -6.43 -2.50
C THR A 216 12.63 -6.88 -2.03
N GLU A 217 13.64 -6.02 -2.17
CA GLU A 217 15.00 -6.24 -1.69
C GLU A 217 15.05 -6.35 -0.17
N GLY A 218 14.32 -5.48 0.54
CA GLY A 218 14.17 -5.59 2.00
C GLY A 218 13.58 -6.93 2.45
N MET A 219 12.67 -7.51 1.67
CA MET A 219 12.08 -8.83 1.97
C MET A 219 13.04 -9.99 1.67
N ASN A 220 13.79 -9.91 0.57
CA ASN A 220 14.76 -10.96 0.22
C ASN A 220 15.95 -10.98 1.19
N GLY A 221 16.35 -9.83 1.73
CA GLY A 221 17.40 -9.73 2.75
C GLY A 221 17.04 -10.39 4.09
N LEU A 222 15.77 -10.69 4.36
CA LEU A 222 15.31 -11.40 5.55
C LEU A 222 15.24 -12.92 5.37
N ARG A 223 15.54 -13.44 4.18
CA ARG A 223 15.50 -14.89 3.87
C ARG A 223 16.86 -15.58 4.07
N VAL A 224 17.75 -15.00 4.88
CA VAL A 224 19.04 -15.60 5.27
C VAL A 224 18.82 -16.74 6.26
#